data_AF-A0A3P3YC28-F1
#
_entry.id   AF-A0A3P3YC28-F1
#
_cell.length_a   1.000
_cell.length_b   1.000
_cell.length_c   1.000
_cell.angle_alpha   90.00
_cell.angle_beta   90.00
_cell.angle_gamma   90.00
#
_symmetry.space_group_name_H-M   'P 1'
#
loop_
_entity.id
_entity.type
_entity.pdbx_description
1 polymer ?
#
loop_
_entity_poly.entity_id
_entity_poly.type
_entity_poly.pdbx_seq_one_letter_code
_entity_poly.pdbx_strand_id
1 'polypeptide(L)'
;MNYSADTPAIGALTDVNASAMSPPVAVPIVAGAPLEVTHVCAAKEDVRSRKRPREADPGAPRVTGVEIAAAQIREHAVIAEHAAQTYPGAGAPVWFASALQGALQRTQAHLLQQVQRMQAGLLQQVQRMQAHAESRSIARVLNSAISEDGFALHPLVGNDGAVPSGFPATTDELKGMRGADVNALLQAYGLVPIGNVAHRRQQLGTFLGLYSRFH
;
A
#
# COMPACT_ATOMS: atom_id res chain seq x y z
N MET A 1 3.78 -31.40 25.18
CA MET A 1 4.20 -30.88 23.86
C MET A 1 5.59 -30.29 24.03
N ASN A 2 6.61 -30.88 23.40
CA ASN A 2 7.94 -30.28 23.36
C ASN A 2 7.93 -29.21 22.27
N TYR A 3 8.04 -27.94 22.65
CA TYR A 3 8.16 -26.83 21.71
C TYR A 3 9.61 -26.75 21.23
N SER A 4 9.97 -27.52 20.20
CA SER A 4 11.24 -27.34 19.49
C SER A 4 11.00 -26.33 18.37
N ALA A 5 11.23 -25.05 18.65
CA ALA A 5 11.22 -24.00 17.63
C ALA A 5 12.65 -23.77 17.16
N ASP A 6 12.92 -23.94 15.86
CA ASP A 6 14.20 -23.58 15.26
C ASP A 6 14.47 -22.09 15.52
N THR A 7 15.48 -21.79 16.33
CA THR A 7 15.83 -20.41 16.67
C THR A 7 16.58 -19.80 15.48
N PRO A 8 16.10 -18.69 14.88
CA PRO A 8 16.78 -18.11 13.73
C PRO A 8 18.18 -17.63 14.14
N ALA A 9 19.19 -18.08 13.39
CA ALA A 9 20.54 -17.56 13.53
C ALA A 9 20.54 -16.08 13.10
N ILE A 10 21.04 -15.19 13.97
CA ILE A 10 21.19 -13.78 13.66
C ILE A 10 22.67 -13.52 13.40
N GLY A 11 22.99 -13.04 12.20
CA GLY A 11 24.35 -12.69 11.81
C GLY A 11 24.95 -11.59 12.71
N ALA A 12 26.28 -11.54 12.74
CA ALA A 12 26.99 -10.41 13.35
C ALA A 12 26.58 -9.10 12.66
N LEU A 13 26.42 -8.03 13.43
CA LEU A 13 26.32 -6.69 12.83
C LEU A 13 27.66 -6.41 12.16
N THR A 14 27.67 -6.25 10.83
CA THR A 14 28.89 -5.93 10.11
C THR A 14 29.32 -4.52 10.46
N ASP A 15 30.38 -4.44 11.25
CA ASP A 15 31.06 -3.20 11.57
C ASP A 15 31.99 -2.82 10.41
N VAL A 16 31.70 -1.70 9.74
CA VAL A 16 32.52 -1.22 8.62
C VAL A 16 33.66 -0.32 9.13
N ASN A 17 33.62 0.12 10.39
CA ASN A 17 34.63 1.02 10.96
C ASN A 17 35.12 0.49 12.31
N ALA A 18 36.15 -0.35 12.23
CA ALA A 18 36.86 -0.91 13.38
C ALA A 18 37.35 0.20 14.33
N SER A 19 36.64 0.41 15.46
CA SER A 19 37.21 0.87 16.75
C SER A 19 36.20 0.96 17.91
N ALA A 20 34.92 0.58 17.77
CA ALA A 20 33.99 0.56 18.90
C ALA A 20 33.35 -0.82 19.05
N MET A 21 33.65 -1.49 20.17
CA MET A 21 33.12 -2.79 20.62
C MET A 21 32.16 -3.49 19.66
N SER A 22 32.65 -4.50 18.94
CA SER A 22 31.77 -5.38 18.16
C SER A 22 30.62 -5.85 19.04
N PRO A 23 29.36 -5.70 18.60
CA PRO A 23 28.22 -6.17 19.37
C PRO A 23 28.41 -7.68 19.61
N PRO A 24 28.12 -8.17 20.83
CA PRO A 24 28.39 -9.55 21.17
C PRO A 24 27.69 -10.45 20.16
N VAL A 25 28.47 -11.26 19.44
CA VAL A 25 27.93 -12.29 18.56
C VAL A 25 27.19 -13.28 19.45
N ALA A 26 25.85 -13.25 19.38
CA ALA A 26 25.03 -14.13 20.18
C ALA A 26 25.24 -15.58 19.71
N VAL A 27 25.96 -16.36 20.51
CA VAL A 27 26.36 -17.75 20.26
C VAL A 27 25.19 -18.55 19.66
N PRO A 28 25.35 -19.21 18.50
CA PRO A 28 24.26 -19.97 17.89
C PRO A 28 23.71 -21.00 18.89
N ILE A 29 22.40 -21.00 19.06
CA ILE A 29 21.72 -21.92 19.98
C ILE A 29 21.33 -23.13 19.15
N VAL A 30 21.95 -24.27 19.47
CA VAL A 30 21.60 -25.54 18.84
C VAL A 30 20.28 -26.00 19.45
N ALA A 31 19.26 -26.21 18.60
CA ALA A 31 17.96 -26.72 19.04
C ALA A 31 18.15 -28.03 19.83
N GLY A 32 17.59 -28.09 21.05
CA GLY A 32 17.69 -29.25 21.94
C GLY A 32 18.94 -29.31 22.82
N ALA A 33 19.87 -28.36 22.74
CA ALA A 33 20.93 -28.22 23.75
C ALA A 33 20.35 -27.62 25.05
N PRO A 34 20.77 -28.08 26.24
CA PRO A 34 20.32 -27.50 27.49
C PRO A 34 20.67 -26.01 27.55
N LEU A 35 19.66 -25.19 27.81
CA LEU A 35 19.80 -23.75 27.85
C LEU A 35 20.09 -23.31 29.28
N GLU A 36 21.33 -22.94 29.53
CA GLU A 36 21.75 -22.28 30.77
C GLU A 36 21.20 -20.85 30.90
N VAL A 37 21.11 -20.35 32.13
CA VAL A 37 20.65 -18.97 32.43
C VAL A 37 21.51 -17.89 31.73
N THR A 38 22.77 -18.21 31.44
CA THR A 38 23.69 -17.33 30.71
C THR A 38 23.19 -17.03 29.29
N HIS A 39 22.48 -17.97 28.65
CA HIS A 39 21.87 -17.75 27.33
C HIS A 39 20.72 -16.75 27.39
N VAL A 40 19.93 -16.75 28.46
CA VAL A 40 18.86 -15.75 28.69
C VAL A 40 19.47 -14.35 28.84
N CYS A 41 20.55 -14.23 29.61
CA CYS A 41 21.28 -12.97 29.78
C CYS A 41 21.87 -12.48 28.45
N ALA A 42 22.47 -13.38 27.66
CA ALA A 42 23.05 -13.05 26.35
C ALA A 42 21.98 -12.56 25.36
N ALA A 43 20.82 -13.23 25.30
CA ALA A 43 19.72 -12.83 24.41
C ALA A 43 19.12 -11.46 24.81
N LYS A 44 19.00 -11.19 26.11
CA LYS A 44 18.60 -9.87 26.64
C LYS A 44 19.58 -8.76 26.26
N GLU A 45 20.88 -9.02 26.37
CA GLU A 45 21.89 -8.03 26.01
C GLU A 45 21.93 -7.80 24.49
N ASP A 46 21.70 -8.83 23.67
CA ASP A 46 21.57 -8.68 22.21
C ASP A 46 20.43 -7.72 21.85
N VAL A 47 19.23 -7.90 22.40
CA VAL A 47 18.09 -6.98 22.17
C VAL A 47 18.40 -5.55 22.64
N ARG A 48 19.06 -5.38 23.79
CA ARG A 48 19.46 -4.07 24.31
C ARG A 48 20.51 -3.40 23.42
N SER A 49 21.52 -4.15 23.01
CA SER A 49 22.61 -3.69 22.15
C SER A 49 22.12 -3.28 20.76
N ARG A 50 21.03 -3.88 20.27
CA ARG A 50 20.38 -3.53 18.99
C ARG A 50 19.44 -2.33 19.09
N LYS A 51 18.98 -1.98 20.29
CA LYS A 51 18.15 -0.78 20.54
C LYS A 51 18.98 0.48 20.81
N ARG A 52 20.15 0.37 21.44
CA ARG A 52 21.07 1.49 21.75
C ARG A 52 21.57 2.31 20.54
N PRO A 53 21.91 1.74 19.36
CA PRO A 53 22.58 2.48 18.28
C PRO A 53 21.69 3.51 17.59
N ARG A 54 20.38 3.49 17.86
CA ARG A 54 19.43 4.39 17.20
C ARG A 54 19.57 5.86 17.62
N GLU A 55 20.27 6.16 18.73
CA GLU A 55 20.30 7.51 19.32
C GLU A 55 21.69 8.19 19.31
N ALA A 56 22.78 7.46 19.11
CA ALA A 56 24.12 7.96 19.50
C ALA A 56 25.08 8.34 18.36
N ASP A 57 24.95 7.82 17.13
CA ASP A 57 25.93 8.09 16.06
C ASP A 57 25.30 8.01 14.64
N PRO A 58 25.30 9.12 13.85
CA PRO A 58 24.85 9.13 12.46
C PRO A 58 25.62 8.20 11.51
N GLY A 59 26.83 7.76 11.88
CA GLY A 59 27.72 6.91 11.08
C GLY A 59 27.68 5.41 11.40
N ALA A 60 26.96 5.00 12.45
CA ALA A 60 26.90 3.60 12.86
C ALA A 60 26.07 2.72 11.90
N PRO A 61 26.35 1.40 11.81
CA PRO A 61 25.51 0.45 11.07
C PRO A 61 24.06 0.55 11.54
N ARG A 62 23.15 0.86 10.62
CA ARG A 62 21.73 1.00 10.94
C ARG A 62 21.14 -0.36 11.27
N VAL A 63 20.93 -0.63 12.55
CA VAL A 63 20.12 -1.76 13.00
C VAL A 63 18.70 -1.57 12.45
N THR A 64 18.24 -2.52 11.66
CA THR A 64 16.91 -2.53 11.04
C THR A 64 15.84 -2.98 12.03
N GLY A 65 14.58 -2.59 11.77
CA GLY A 65 13.44 -3.10 12.54
C GLY A 65 13.31 -4.63 12.47
N VAL A 66 13.74 -5.23 11.35
CA VAL A 66 13.76 -6.70 11.16
C VAL A 66 14.76 -7.36 12.10
N GLU A 67 15.96 -6.79 12.26
CA GLU A 67 16.97 -7.33 13.17
C GLU A 67 16.56 -7.20 14.65
N ILE A 68 15.92 -6.10 15.03
CA ILE A 68 15.37 -5.94 16.39
C ILE A 68 14.28 -6.98 16.65
N ALA A 69 13.37 -7.18 15.69
CA ALA A 69 12.30 -8.17 15.80
C ALA A 69 12.86 -9.60 15.91
N ALA A 70 13.85 -9.95 15.09
CA ALA A 70 14.52 -11.25 15.15
C ALA A 70 15.19 -11.48 16.53
N ALA A 71 15.87 -10.47 17.08
CA ALA A 71 16.49 -10.57 18.40
C ALA A 71 15.46 -10.74 19.53
N GLN A 72 14.31 -10.06 19.44
CA GLN A 72 13.23 -10.21 20.42
C GLN A 72 12.58 -11.59 20.36
N ILE A 73 12.35 -12.12 19.15
CA ILE A 73 11.85 -13.49 18.96
C ILE A 73 12.81 -14.49 19.59
N ARG A 74 14.12 -14.31 19.34
CA ARG A 74 15.16 -15.14 19.94
C ARG A 74 15.17 -15.05 21.47
N GLU A 75 15.12 -13.85 22.04
CA GLU A 75 15.02 -13.65 23.50
C GLU A 75 13.85 -14.44 24.09
N HIS A 76 12.66 -14.35 23.47
CA HIS A 76 11.48 -15.05 23.95
C HIS A 76 11.61 -16.57 23.83
N ALA A 77 12.17 -17.08 22.74
CA ALA A 77 12.41 -18.51 22.55
C ALA A 77 13.35 -19.08 23.63
N VAL A 78 14.46 -18.38 23.90
CA VAL A 78 15.45 -18.79 24.91
C VAL A 78 14.86 -18.78 26.32
N ILE A 79 14.10 -17.73 26.68
CA ILE A 79 13.41 -17.67 27.96
C ILE A 79 12.40 -18.81 28.10
N ALA A 80 11.63 -19.09 27.05
CA ALA A 80 10.61 -20.13 27.07
C ALA A 80 11.21 -21.53 27.23
N GLU A 81 12.28 -21.85 26.50
CA GLU A 81 12.93 -23.16 26.58
C GLU A 81 13.69 -23.35 27.90
N HIS A 82 14.39 -22.31 28.40
CA HIS A 82 15.00 -22.35 29.73
C HIS A 82 13.94 -22.53 30.84
N ALA A 83 12.80 -21.85 30.75
CA ALA A 83 11.70 -22.00 31.70
C ALA A 83 11.10 -23.42 31.65
N ALA A 84 10.93 -23.99 30.45
CA ALA A 84 10.42 -25.35 30.29
C ALA A 84 11.37 -26.41 30.89
N GLN A 85 12.69 -26.20 30.81
CA GLN A 85 13.70 -27.08 31.40
C GLN A 85 13.80 -26.90 32.93
N THR A 86 13.76 -25.66 33.41
CA THR A 86 13.92 -25.33 34.85
C THR A 86 12.68 -25.68 35.66
N TYR A 87 11.50 -25.60 35.05
CA TYR A 87 10.22 -25.85 35.71
C TYR A 87 9.42 -26.92 34.95
N PRO A 88 9.89 -28.19 34.98
CA PRO A 88 9.18 -29.28 34.31
C PRO A 88 7.78 -29.43 34.92
N GLY A 89 6.75 -29.33 34.10
CA GLY A 89 5.35 -29.41 34.53
C GLY A 89 4.72 -28.08 34.95
N ALA A 90 5.46 -26.97 34.95
CA ALA A 90 4.86 -25.64 34.96
C ALA A 90 4.15 -25.41 33.61
N GLY A 91 2.87 -25.78 33.54
CA GLY A 91 2.03 -25.47 32.40
C GLY A 91 1.93 -23.95 32.18
N ALA A 92 1.37 -23.54 31.05
CA ALA A 92 1.07 -22.13 30.83
C ALA A 92 0.21 -21.60 32.00
N PRO A 93 0.47 -20.37 32.50
CA PRO A 93 -0.35 -19.79 33.55
C PRO A 93 -1.83 -19.81 33.16
N VAL A 94 -2.73 -19.99 34.13
CA VAL A 94 -4.18 -20.11 33.87
C VAL A 94 -4.74 -18.88 33.12
N TRP A 95 -4.15 -17.69 33.33
CA TRP A 95 -4.55 -16.46 32.62
C TRP A 95 -4.14 -16.44 31.15
N PHE A 96 -3.12 -17.21 30.76
CA PHE A 96 -2.51 -17.14 29.43
C PHE A 96 -3.47 -17.57 28.32
N ALA A 97 -4.23 -18.66 28.53
CA ALA A 97 -5.19 -19.15 27.55
C ALA A 97 -6.27 -18.09 27.24
N SER A 98 -6.83 -17.45 28.28
CA SER A 98 -7.82 -16.39 28.11
C SER A 98 -7.23 -15.14 27.45
N ALA A 99 -6.00 -14.75 27.82
CA ALA A 99 -5.31 -13.63 27.20
C ALA A 99 -5.03 -13.87 25.71
N LEU A 100 -4.57 -15.07 25.36
CA LEU A 100 -4.32 -15.48 23.98
C LEU A 100 -5.62 -15.51 23.17
N GLN A 101 -6.69 -16.08 23.72
CA GLN A 101 -8.00 -16.09 23.08
C GLN A 101 -8.52 -14.66 22.83
N GLY A 102 -8.42 -13.78 23.82
CA GLY A 102 -8.80 -12.37 23.67
C GLY A 102 -7.91 -11.59 22.69
N ALA A 103 -6.63 -11.94 22.56
CA ALA A 103 -5.76 -11.38 21.53
C ALA A 103 -6.19 -11.85 20.13
N LEU A 104 -6.41 -13.15 19.96
CA LEU A 104 -6.85 -13.73 18.68
C LEU A 104 -8.21 -13.16 18.22
N GLN A 105 -9.17 -13.04 19.13
CA GLN A 105 -10.48 -12.44 18.83
C GLN A 105 -10.35 -11.00 18.33
N ARG A 106 -9.49 -10.19 18.96
CA ARG A 106 -9.24 -8.81 18.52
C ARG A 106 -8.62 -8.76 17.13
N THR A 107 -7.66 -9.64 16.85
CA THR A 107 -7.04 -9.75 15.51
C THR A 107 -8.07 -10.15 14.46
N GLN A 108 -8.93 -11.13 14.75
CA GLN A 108 -10.01 -11.54 13.83
C GLN A 108 -11.00 -10.40 13.57
N ALA A 109 -11.44 -9.71 14.62
CA ALA A 109 -12.35 -8.57 14.48
C ALA A 109 -11.74 -7.45 13.63
N HIS A 110 -10.44 -7.17 13.82
CA HIS A 110 -9.72 -6.18 13.02
C HIS A 110 -9.67 -6.56 11.53
N LEU A 111 -9.35 -7.83 11.22
CA LEU A 111 -9.31 -8.32 9.84
C LEU A 111 -10.68 -8.24 9.17
N LEU A 112 -11.74 -8.66 9.86
CA LEU A 112 -13.11 -8.57 9.33
C LEU A 112 -13.50 -7.11 9.06
N GLN A 113 -13.16 -6.19 9.96
CA GLN A 113 -13.43 -4.77 9.77
C GLN A 113 -12.66 -4.19 8.58
N GLN A 114 -11.39 -4.58 8.40
CA GLN A 114 -10.58 -4.14 7.26
C GLN A 114 -11.17 -4.62 5.93
N VAL A 115 -11.58 -5.89 5.86
CA VAL A 115 -12.22 -6.47 4.68
C VAL A 115 -13.54 -5.74 4.36
N GLN A 116 -14.37 -5.46 5.36
CA GLN A 116 -15.62 -4.73 5.17
C GLN A 116 -15.40 -3.31 4.63
N ARG A 117 -14.41 -2.58 5.17
CA ARG A 117 -14.06 -1.23 4.68
C ARG A 117 -13.58 -1.27 3.23
N MET A 118 -12.78 -2.27 2.87
CA MET A 118 -12.30 -2.45 1.51
C MET A 118 -13.44 -2.73 0.54
N GLN A 119 -14.36 -3.63 0.90
CA GLN A 119 -15.54 -3.94 0.08
C GLN A 119 -16.44 -2.70 -0.11
N ALA A 120 -16.67 -1.92 0.95
CA ALA A 120 -17.46 -0.68 0.87
C ALA A 120 -16.79 0.36 -0.05
N GLY A 121 -15.47 0.51 0.04
CA GLY A 121 -14.71 1.42 -0.84
C GLY A 121 -14.80 1.03 -2.31
N LEU A 122 -14.68 -0.26 -2.61
CA LEU A 122 -14.81 -0.77 -3.98
C LEU A 122 -16.21 -0.55 -4.56
N LEU A 123 -17.26 -0.84 -3.78
CA LEU A 123 -18.64 -0.61 -4.22
C LEU A 123 -18.90 0.87 -4.50
N GLN A 124 -18.40 1.77 -3.63
CA GLN A 124 -18.55 3.20 -3.84
C GLN A 124 -17.81 3.68 -5.10
N GLN A 125 -16.63 3.13 -5.38
CA GLN A 125 -15.86 3.45 -6.59
C GLN A 125 -16.62 3.00 -7.85
N VAL A 126 -17.15 1.78 -7.86
CA VAL A 126 -17.94 1.26 -8.99
C VAL A 126 -19.18 2.12 -9.24
N GLN A 127 -19.90 2.50 -8.18
CA GLN A 127 -21.07 3.38 -8.29
C GLN A 127 -20.72 4.74 -8.89
N ARG A 128 -19.60 5.36 -8.48
CA ARG A 128 -19.13 6.62 -9.05
C ARG A 128 -18.80 6.48 -10.54
N MET A 129 -18.08 5.42 -10.91
CA MET A 129 -17.75 5.14 -12.30
C MET A 129 -19.00 4.94 -13.17
N GLN A 130 -20.01 4.25 -12.65
CA GLN A 130 -21.30 4.09 -13.33
C GLN A 130 -22.01 5.44 -13.52
N ALA A 131 -22.10 6.26 -12.46
CA ALA A 131 -22.69 7.59 -12.55
C ALA A 131 -21.98 8.49 -13.59
N HIS A 132 -20.65 8.44 -13.65
CA HIS A 132 -19.89 9.19 -14.66
C HIS A 132 -20.11 8.64 -16.08
N ALA A 133 -20.25 7.32 -16.25
CA ALA A 133 -20.57 6.71 -17.55
C ALA A 133 -21.97 7.10 -18.03
N GLU A 134 -22.96 7.07 -17.14
CA GLU A 134 -24.34 7.50 -17.43
C GLU A 134 -24.40 8.99 -17.79
N SER A 135 -23.77 9.85 -16.99
CA SER A 135 -23.67 11.28 -17.27
C SER A 135 -23.06 11.57 -18.65
N ARG A 136 -21.96 10.89 -19.01
CA ARG A 136 -21.35 11.01 -20.34
C ARG A 136 -22.28 10.52 -21.44
N SER A 137 -23.00 9.42 -21.21
CA SER A 137 -23.97 8.89 -22.19
C SER A 137 -25.08 9.90 -22.48
N ILE A 138 -25.66 10.49 -21.43
CA ILE A 138 -26.69 11.53 -21.57
C ILE A 138 -26.15 12.74 -22.33
N ALA A 139 -24.97 13.24 -21.96
CA ALA A 139 -24.36 14.39 -22.63
C ALA A 139 -24.09 14.10 -24.13
N ARG A 140 -23.65 12.89 -24.49
CA ARG A 140 -23.49 12.49 -25.90
C ARG A 140 -24.80 12.47 -26.67
N VAL A 141 -25.88 11.96 -26.07
CA VAL A 141 -27.21 11.96 -26.69
C VAL A 141 -27.68 13.39 -26.93
N LEU A 142 -27.55 14.27 -25.94
CA LEU A 142 -27.90 15.69 -26.09
C LEU A 142 -27.07 16.37 -27.17
N ASN A 143 -25.75 16.15 -27.18
CA ASN A 143 -24.86 16.70 -28.20
C ASN A 143 -25.19 16.19 -29.61
N SER A 144 -25.59 14.92 -29.74
CA SER A 144 -25.96 14.34 -31.03
C SER A 144 -27.20 14.98 -31.66
N ALA A 145 -28.06 15.60 -30.85
CA ALA A 145 -29.26 16.30 -31.30
C ALA A 145 -28.99 17.75 -31.77
N ILE A 146 -27.77 18.26 -31.62
CA ILE A 146 -27.43 19.65 -31.96
C ILE A 146 -27.43 19.86 -33.48
N SER A 147 -28.29 20.78 -33.93
CA SER A 147 -28.55 21.06 -35.35
C SER A 147 -27.79 22.26 -35.93
N GLU A 148 -27.17 23.11 -35.10
CA GLU A 148 -26.42 24.29 -35.58
C GLU A 148 -25.15 24.48 -34.76
N ASP A 149 -24.12 25.05 -35.37
CA ASP A 149 -22.79 25.04 -34.78
C ASP A 149 -22.62 26.02 -33.60
N GLY A 150 -23.50 27.03 -33.52
CA GLY A 150 -23.54 28.02 -32.43
C GLY A 150 -24.30 27.56 -31.18
N PHE A 151 -24.96 26.41 -31.18
CA PHE A 151 -25.63 25.90 -29.97
C PHE A 151 -24.62 25.41 -28.94
N ALA A 152 -25.02 25.53 -27.67
CA ALA A 152 -24.21 25.12 -26.54
C ALA A 152 -23.99 23.59 -26.52
N LEU A 153 -22.74 23.18 -26.36
CA LEU A 153 -22.36 21.79 -26.13
C LEU A 153 -22.57 21.44 -24.65
N HIS A 154 -23.12 20.26 -24.40
CA HIS A 154 -23.17 19.70 -23.07
C HIS A 154 -21.79 19.09 -22.72
N PRO A 155 -21.16 19.53 -21.62
CA PRO A 155 -19.86 19.03 -21.23
C PRO A 155 -19.91 17.58 -20.78
N LEU A 156 -18.92 16.80 -21.22
CA LEU A 156 -18.69 15.44 -20.72
C LEU A 156 -17.74 15.51 -19.52
N VAL A 157 -18.10 14.84 -18.43
CA VAL A 157 -17.20 14.62 -17.30
C VAL A 157 -16.04 13.70 -17.71
N GLY A 158 -14.84 14.01 -17.22
CA GLY A 158 -13.64 13.20 -17.34
C GLY A 158 -13.65 11.98 -16.43
N ASN A 159 -12.54 11.25 -16.40
CA ASN A 159 -12.39 10.06 -15.56
C ASN A 159 -12.28 10.38 -14.06
N ASP A 160 -11.92 11.62 -13.74
CA ASP A 160 -11.90 12.20 -12.39
C ASP A 160 -13.29 12.73 -11.95
N GLY A 161 -14.29 12.66 -12.82
CA GLY A 161 -15.64 13.17 -12.58
C GLY A 161 -15.78 14.68 -12.76
N ALA A 162 -14.72 15.40 -13.14
CA ALA A 162 -14.75 16.83 -13.41
C ALA A 162 -14.85 17.11 -14.91
N VAL A 163 -15.37 18.28 -15.29
CA VAL A 163 -15.32 18.71 -16.69
C VAL A 163 -13.89 19.20 -16.97
N PRO A 164 -13.20 18.68 -18.01
CA PRO A 164 -11.86 19.16 -18.36
C PRO A 164 -11.83 20.66 -18.63
N SER A 165 -10.77 21.33 -18.18
CA SER A 165 -10.57 22.76 -18.43
C SER A 165 -10.46 23.03 -19.94
N GLY A 166 -11.08 24.12 -20.40
CA GLY A 166 -11.05 24.50 -21.81
C GLY A 166 -12.01 23.69 -22.69
N PHE A 167 -13.03 23.06 -22.08
CA PHE A 167 -14.13 22.45 -22.84
C PHE A 167 -14.80 23.51 -23.73
N PRO A 168 -14.99 23.26 -25.03
CA PRO A 168 -15.58 24.22 -25.94
C PRO A 168 -17.06 24.44 -25.61
N ALA A 169 -17.51 25.69 -25.57
CA ALA A 169 -18.90 26.02 -25.31
C ALA A 169 -19.80 25.66 -26.49
N THR A 170 -19.29 25.67 -27.72
CA THR A 170 -20.06 25.42 -28.95
C THR A 170 -19.29 24.54 -29.96
N THR A 171 -19.99 24.08 -31.00
CA THR A 171 -19.34 23.30 -32.07
C THR A 171 -18.39 24.17 -32.90
N ASP A 172 -18.70 25.45 -33.09
CA ASP A 172 -17.80 26.40 -33.75
C ASP A 172 -16.49 26.59 -32.99
N GLU A 173 -16.55 26.72 -31.66
CA GLU A 173 -15.35 26.78 -30.83
C GLU A 173 -14.52 25.50 -30.96
N LEU A 174 -15.16 24.33 -30.92
CA LEU A 174 -14.50 23.03 -31.12
C LEU A 174 -13.82 22.94 -32.50
N LYS A 175 -14.48 23.42 -33.56
CA LYS A 175 -13.92 23.48 -34.92
C LYS A 175 -12.73 24.44 -35.00
N GLY A 176 -12.72 25.51 -34.21
CA GLY A 176 -11.64 26.50 -34.13
C GLY A 176 -10.46 26.14 -33.22
N MET A 177 -10.63 25.18 -32.30
CA MET A 177 -9.64 24.84 -31.26
C MET A 177 -8.23 24.55 -31.78
N ARG A 178 -7.18 25.06 -31.13
CA ARG A 178 -5.79 24.80 -31.54
C ARG A 178 -5.37 23.37 -31.21
N GLY A 179 -4.35 22.86 -31.92
CA GLY A 179 -3.90 21.48 -31.76
C GLY A 179 -3.44 21.09 -30.35
N ALA A 180 -2.89 22.05 -29.59
CA ALA A 180 -2.50 21.83 -28.19
C ALA A 180 -3.74 21.66 -27.28
N ASP A 181 -4.76 22.50 -27.47
CA ASP A 181 -5.99 22.47 -26.68
C ASP A 181 -6.78 21.18 -26.95
N VAL A 182 -6.87 20.75 -28.21
CA VAL A 182 -7.54 19.49 -28.58
C VAL A 182 -6.79 18.29 -27.97
N ASN A 183 -5.45 18.32 -27.97
CA ASN A 183 -4.65 17.28 -27.31
C ASN A 183 -4.92 17.20 -25.81
N ALA A 184 -4.97 18.35 -25.13
CA ALA A 184 -5.24 18.40 -23.71
C ALA A 184 -6.60 17.78 -23.39
N LEU A 185 -7.64 18.10 -24.17
CA LEU A 185 -8.97 17.51 -23.99
C LEU A 185 -9.00 16.00 -24.29
N LEU A 186 -8.39 15.56 -25.40
CA LEU A 186 -8.31 14.13 -25.72
C LEU A 186 -7.61 13.36 -24.60
N GLN A 187 -6.49 13.87 -24.09
CA GLN A 187 -5.76 13.26 -22.98
C GLN A 187 -6.59 13.26 -21.69
N ALA A 188 -7.30 14.33 -21.37
CA ALA A 188 -8.19 14.40 -20.21
C ALA A 188 -9.31 13.34 -20.27
N TYR A 189 -9.77 13.01 -21.48
CA TYR A 189 -10.72 11.91 -21.70
C TYR A 189 -10.08 10.52 -21.82
N GLY A 190 -8.75 10.41 -21.69
CA GLY A 190 -8.01 9.16 -21.80
C GLY A 190 -7.85 8.65 -23.24
N LEU A 191 -8.01 9.53 -24.23
CA LEU A 191 -7.83 9.24 -25.65
C LEU A 191 -6.42 9.59 -26.10
N VAL A 192 -5.83 8.73 -26.93
CA VAL A 192 -4.55 9.02 -27.59
C VAL A 192 -4.82 9.89 -28.82
N PRO A 193 -4.22 11.09 -28.93
CA PRO A 193 -4.38 11.94 -30.11
C PRO A 193 -3.70 11.33 -31.34
N ILE A 194 -4.43 11.16 -32.44
CA ILE A 194 -3.91 10.54 -33.67
C ILE A 194 -4.10 11.48 -34.87
N GLY A 195 -3.07 11.59 -35.71
CA GLY A 195 -3.13 12.34 -36.97
C GLY A 195 -2.93 13.85 -36.83
N ASN A 196 -3.34 14.59 -37.86
CA ASN A 196 -3.23 16.05 -37.90
C ASN A 196 -4.28 16.74 -36.97
N VAL A 197 -4.28 18.06 -36.91
CA VAL A 197 -5.21 18.81 -36.04
C VAL A 197 -6.68 18.55 -36.42
N ALA A 198 -7.00 18.48 -37.71
CA ALA A 198 -8.36 18.22 -38.17
C ALA A 198 -8.86 16.83 -37.74
N HIS A 199 -8.03 15.79 -37.90
CA HIS A 199 -8.35 14.43 -37.45
C HIS A 199 -8.58 14.35 -35.94
N ARG A 200 -7.78 15.07 -35.15
CA ARG A 200 -7.94 15.11 -33.69
C ARG A 200 -9.21 15.85 -33.26
N ARG A 201 -9.58 16.93 -33.95
CA ARG A 201 -10.87 17.63 -33.74
C ARG A 201 -12.04 16.70 -34.07
N GLN A 202 -11.96 15.97 -35.18
CA GLN A 202 -12.95 14.95 -35.54
C GLN A 202 -13.02 13.84 -34.49
N GLN A 203 -11.89 13.30 -34.04
CA GLN A 203 -11.80 12.29 -32.98
C GLN A 203 -12.50 12.77 -31.69
N LEU A 204 -12.24 14.02 -31.28
CA LEU A 204 -12.90 14.64 -30.14
C LEU A 204 -14.40 14.81 -30.40
N GLY A 205 -14.80 15.35 -31.56
CA GLY A 205 -16.20 15.50 -31.95
C GLY A 205 -16.99 14.19 -31.93
N THR A 206 -16.42 13.12 -32.49
CA THR A 206 -16.98 11.76 -32.44
C THR A 206 -17.16 11.30 -30.99
N PHE A 207 -16.15 11.50 -30.14
CA PHE A 207 -16.25 11.15 -28.72
C PHE A 207 -17.34 11.94 -27.97
N LEU A 208 -17.57 13.19 -28.36
CA LEU A 208 -18.61 14.06 -27.80
C LEU A 208 -20.02 13.76 -28.34
N GLY A 209 -20.16 12.88 -29.35
CA GLY A 209 -21.43 12.51 -29.95
C GLY A 209 -21.82 13.28 -31.22
N LEU A 210 -20.89 14.05 -31.82
CA LEU A 210 -21.13 14.96 -32.95
C LEU A 210 -20.89 14.31 -34.33
N TYR A 211 -21.42 13.11 -34.57
CA TYR A 211 -21.09 12.27 -35.73
C TYR A 211 -21.35 12.91 -37.11
N SER A 212 -22.36 13.77 -37.25
CA SER A 212 -22.74 14.40 -38.52
C SER A 212 -22.05 15.74 -38.80
N ARG A 213 -21.21 16.23 -37.87
CA ARG A 213 -20.68 17.61 -37.87
C ARG A 213 -19.22 17.75 -38.30
N PHE A 214 -18.48 16.66 -38.28
CA PHE A 214 -17.06 16.60 -38.60
C PHE A 214 -16.83 15.64 -39.77
N HIS A 215 -17.06 16.16 -40.98
CA HIS A 215 -16.72 15.55 -42.26
C HIS A 215 -15.67 16.39 -42.97
#